data_AF-A0A2P7R365-F1
#
_entry.id   AF-A0A2P7R365-F1
#
_cell.length_a   1.000
_cell.length_b   1.000
_cell.length_c   1.000
_cell.angle_alpha   90.00
_cell.angle_beta   90.00
_cell.angle_gamma   90.00
#
_symmetry.space_group_name_H-M   'P 1'
#
loop_
_entity.id
_entity.type
_entity.pdbx_description
1 polymer ?
#
loop_
_entity_poly.entity_id
_entity_poly.type
_entity_poly.pdbx_seq_one_letter_code
_entity_poly.pdbx_strand_id
1 'polypeptide(L)'
;MLPEIHANLLVNDSQLGDSLNQAVHQGRRGDFGLLLALISEDARDLPRIDEPKNEQGEPDWRRYFDLPAANPLYANEEDALRAPQLSALAGGLHQDSLRLLLAMRAEPLRVSDRALPAEVSGNLNPRTLARLDGSLKTGLMVQPERMLDVLNAVHATA
;
A
#
# COMPACT_ATOMS: atom_id res chain seq x y z
N MET A 1 -2.80 -29.74 6.10
CA MET A 1 -3.03 -29.89 4.65
C MET A 1 -4.09 -28.87 4.28
N LEU A 2 -3.72 -27.74 3.69
CA LEU A 2 -4.70 -26.81 3.13
C LEU A 2 -5.30 -27.48 1.88
N PRO A 3 -6.64 -27.47 1.70
CA PRO A 3 -7.25 -28.05 0.50
C PRO A 3 -6.75 -27.33 -0.76
N GLU A 4 -6.67 -28.04 -1.88
CA GLU A 4 -6.33 -27.43 -3.17
C GLU A 4 -7.42 -26.45 -3.59
N ILE A 5 -7.23 -25.17 -3.27
CA ILE A 5 -8.10 -24.09 -3.74
C ILE A 5 -7.75 -23.88 -5.22
N HIS A 6 -8.52 -24.49 -6.11
CA HIS A 6 -8.46 -24.15 -7.53
C HIS A 6 -8.73 -22.65 -7.68
N ALA A 7 -7.88 -21.94 -8.42
CA ALA A 7 -7.94 -20.49 -8.64
C ALA A 7 -9.14 -20.04 -9.49
N ASN A 8 -10.33 -20.54 -9.18
CA ASN A 8 -11.59 -19.93 -9.57
C ASN A 8 -11.95 -18.89 -8.51
N LEU A 9 -12.39 -17.71 -8.96
CA LEU A 9 -12.95 -16.68 -8.10
C LEU A 9 -14.01 -17.32 -7.18
N LEU A 10 -13.81 -17.27 -5.87
CA LEU A 10 -14.76 -17.81 -4.90
C LEU A 10 -15.96 -16.86 -4.81
N VAL A 11 -17.12 -17.32 -5.27
CA VAL A 11 -18.37 -16.54 -5.34
C VAL A 11 -19.30 -16.90 -4.20
N ASN A 12 -19.25 -18.13 -3.70
CA ASN A 12 -20.17 -18.64 -2.68
C ASN A 12 -19.62 -19.82 -1.87
N ASP A 13 -20.19 -20.02 -0.68
CA ASP A 13 -19.76 -21.04 0.30
C ASP A 13 -19.90 -22.49 -0.19
N SER A 14 -20.79 -22.77 -1.15
CA SER A 14 -20.90 -24.11 -1.74
C SER A 14 -19.62 -24.57 -2.44
N GLN A 15 -18.77 -23.63 -2.88
CA GLN A 15 -17.46 -23.92 -3.49
C GLN A 15 -16.41 -24.33 -2.45
N LEU A 16 -16.64 -24.03 -1.17
CA LEU A 16 -15.76 -24.41 -0.05
C LEU A 16 -16.14 -25.74 0.58
N GLY A 17 -17.28 -26.31 0.19
CA GLY A 17 -17.79 -27.58 0.72
C GLY A 17 -17.96 -27.54 2.24
N ASP A 18 -17.42 -28.55 2.94
CA ASP A 18 -17.50 -28.63 4.40
C ASP A 18 -16.36 -27.87 5.12
N SER A 19 -15.46 -27.21 4.38
CA SER A 19 -14.25 -26.61 4.96
C SER A 19 -14.58 -25.51 5.98
N LEU A 20 -15.60 -24.70 5.69
CA LEU A 20 -16.07 -23.64 6.59
C LEU A 20 -16.65 -24.25 7.89
N ASN A 21 -17.52 -25.26 7.78
CA ASN A 21 -18.09 -25.98 8.92
C ASN A 21 -17.01 -26.67 9.77
N GLN A 22 -16.02 -27.31 9.13
CA GLN A 22 -14.91 -27.94 9.82
C GLN A 22 -14.05 -26.93 10.59
N ALA A 23 -13.82 -25.72 10.05
CA ALA A 23 -13.09 -24.67 10.75
C ALA A 23 -13.82 -24.21 12.03
N VAL A 24 -15.16 -24.11 11.98
CA VAL A 24 -16.00 -23.82 13.15
C VAL A 24 -15.94 -24.94 14.18
N HIS A 25 -16.16 -26.20 13.76
CA HIS A 25 -16.18 -27.35 14.66
C HIS A 25 -14.82 -27.60 15.34
N GLN A 26 -13.72 -27.26 14.67
CA GLN A 26 -12.37 -27.47 15.19
C GLN A 26 -11.80 -26.22 15.90
N GLY A 27 -12.60 -25.17 16.10
CA GLY A 27 -12.21 -23.96 16.81
C GLY A 27 -11.17 -23.09 16.09
N ARG A 28 -10.92 -23.32 14.80
CA ARG A 28 -9.93 -22.58 14.00
C ARG A 28 -10.53 -21.27 13.48
N ARG A 29 -10.69 -20.31 14.39
CA ARG A 29 -11.30 -19.00 14.09
C ARG A 29 -10.53 -18.20 13.03
N GLY A 30 -9.21 -18.35 12.95
CA GLY A 30 -8.37 -17.74 11.92
C GLY A 30 -8.69 -18.25 10.51
N ASP A 31 -8.74 -19.58 10.35
CA ASP A 31 -9.11 -20.21 9.07
C ASP A 31 -10.54 -19.87 8.66
N PHE A 32 -11.48 -19.89 9.61
CA PHE A 32 -12.87 -19.51 9.36
C PHE A 32 -12.98 -18.06 8.85
N GLY A 33 -12.32 -17.12 9.53
CA GLY A 33 -12.32 -15.71 9.12
C GLY A 33 -11.67 -15.50 7.76
N LEU A 34 -10.61 -16.25 7.45
CA LEU A 34 -9.93 -16.19 6.16
C LEU A 34 -10.80 -16.76 5.03
N LEU A 35 -11.45 -17.91 5.24
CA LEU A 35 -12.35 -18.50 4.25
C LEU A 35 -13.55 -17.59 3.97
N LEU A 36 -14.11 -16.96 5.00
CA LEU A 36 -15.20 -16.01 4.86
C LEU A 36 -14.77 -14.72 4.13
N ALA A 37 -13.56 -14.21 4.43
CA ALA A 37 -12.96 -13.08 3.74
C ALA A 37 -12.64 -13.34 2.25
N LEU A 38 -12.46 -14.61 1.85
CA LEU A 38 -12.28 -14.99 0.45
C LEU A 38 -13.59 -15.04 -0.35
N ILE A 39 -14.74 -15.16 0.33
CA ILE A 39 -16.08 -15.15 -0.29
C ILE A 39 -16.66 -13.73 -0.31
N SER A 40 -16.40 -12.93 0.73
CA SER A 40 -16.90 -11.56 0.80
C SER A 40 -15.94 -10.59 0.12
N GLU A 41 -16.35 -10.07 -1.04
CA GLU A 41 -15.67 -8.94 -1.70
C GLU A 41 -15.90 -7.60 -0.96
N ASP A 42 -16.78 -7.57 0.04
CA ASP A 42 -17.07 -6.36 0.81
C ASP A 42 -16.01 -6.14 1.89
N ALA A 43 -15.19 -5.11 1.69
CA ALA A 43 -14.14 -4.72 2.63
C ALA A 43 -14.64 -4.39 4.05
N ARG A 44 -15.96 -4.22 4.24
CA ARG A 44 -16.59 -4.01 5.56
C ARG A 44 -16.70 -5.28 6.39
N ASP A 45 -16.71 -6.45 5.74
CA ASP A 45 -16.76 -7.75 6.41
C ASP A 45 -15.37 -8.26 6.79
N LEU A 46 -14.31 -7.63 6.27
CA LEU A 46 -12.93 -7.92 6.66
C LEU A 46 -12.74 -7.56 8.14
N PRO A 47 -11.98 -8.36 8.90
CA PRO A 47 -11.66 -8.04 10.29
C PRO A 47 -10.98 -6.66 10.34
N ARG A 48 -11.50 -5.77 11.18
CA ARG A 48 -10.85 -4.49 11.47
C ARG A 48 -9.50 -4.80 12.10
N ILE A 49 -8.42 -4.44 11.39
CA ILE A 49 -7.07 -4.50 11.94
C ILE A 49 -6.89 -3.23 12.77
N ASP A 50 -6.70 -3.41 14.07
CA ASP A 50 -6.35 -2.29 14.95
C ASP A 50 -5.01 -1.70 14.51
N GLU A 51 -4.96 -0.38 14.41
CA GLU A 51 -3.78 0.33 13.95
C GLU A 51 -2.65 0.17 14.98
N PRO A 52 -1.52 -0.47 14.62
CA PRO A 52 -0.40 -0.67 15.53
C PRO A 52 0.23 0.68 15.82
N LYS A 53 0.32 1.04 17.09
CA LYS A 53 0.86 2.33 17.52
C LYS A 53 2.30 2.18 17.98
N ASN A 54 3.15 3.12 17.58
CA ASN A 54 4.50 3.26 18.14
C ASN A 54 4.43 3.89 19.54
N GLU A 55 5.61 4.07 20.16
CA GLU A 55 5.76 4.69 21.48
C GLU A 55 5.20 6.13 21.57
N GLN A 56 5.04 6.78 20.42
CA GLN A 56 4.49 8.14 20.28
C GLN A 56 2.98 8.14 19.98
N GLY A 57 2.36 6.96 19.86
CA GLY A 57 0.93 6.82 19.55
C GLY A 57 0.58 6.94 18.07
N GLU A 58 1.58 7.08 17.19
CA GLU A 58 1.41 7.16 15.74
C GLU A 58 1.38 5.76 15.09
N PRO A 59 0.67 5.58 13.97
CA PRO A 59 0.69 4.32 13.23
C PRO A 59 2.07 3.89 12.78
N ASP A 60 2.44 2.65 13.11
CA ASP A 60 3.68 2.03 12.65
C ASP A 60 3.42 0.62 12.07
N TRP A 61 2.86 0.63 10.88
CA TRP A 61 2.65 -0.58 10.08
C TRP A 61 3.96 -1.27 9.69
N ARG A 62 5.05 -0.52 9.57
CA ARG A 62 6.34 -1.06 9.12
C ARG A 62 6.96 -1.93 10.21
N ARG A 63 6.94 -1.47 11.45
CA ARG A 63 7.38 -2.28 12.60
C ARG A 63 6.44 -3.47 12.84
N TYR A 64 5.14 -3.29 12.69
CA TYR A 64 4.16 -4.37 12.88
C TYR A 64 4.39 -5.56 11.93
N PHE A 65 4.71 -5.28 10.67
CA PHE A 65 4.99 -6.30 9.66
C PHE A 65 6.48 -6.66 9.53
N ASP A 66 7.34 -6.15 10.42
CA ASP A 66 8.81 -6.31 10.37
C ASP A 66 9.39 -6.01 8.97
N LEU A 67 8.88 -4.94 8.35
CA LEU A 67 9.27 -4.56 7.00
C LEU A 67 10.71 -4.03 6.98
N PRO A 68 11.54 -4.44 6.01
CA PRO A 68 12.89 -3.93 5.85
C PRO A 68 12.84 -2.42 5.58
N ALA A 69 13.92 -1.70 5.93
CA ALA A 69 14.03 -0.25 5.77
C ALA A 69 13.46 0.25 4.43
N ALA A 70 12.77 1.40 4.47
CA ALA A 70 12.11 1.93 3.29
C ALA A 70 13.15 2.23 2.20
N ASN A 71 12.85 1.85 0.97
CA ASN A 71 13.72 2.17 -0.15
C ASN A 71 13.82 3.69 -0.30
N PRO A 72 15.02 4.23 -0.53
CA PRO A 72 15.20 5.68 -0.67
C PRO A 72 14.45 6.15 -1.92
N LEU A 73 13.67 7.23 -1.79
CA LEU A 73 13.08 7.89 -2.95
C LEU A 73 14.09 8.80 -3.64
N TYR A 74 14.93 9.45 -2.84
CA TYR A 74 15.91 10.44 -3.29
C TYR A 74 17.32 10.00 -2.95
N ALA A 75 18.25 10.27 -3.85
CA ALA A 75 19.65 9.94 -3.67
C ALA A 75 20.27 10.75 -2.53
N ASN A 76 21.15 10.09 -1.78
CA ASN A 76 22.04 10.72 -0.81
C ASN A 76 23.51 10.65 -1.27
N GLU A 77 24.43 11.14 -0.43
CA GLU A 77 25.87 11.13 -0.74
C GLU A 77 26.42 9.72 -0.96
N GLU A 78 25.90 8.72 -0.24
CA GLU A 78 26.33 7.33 -0.38
C GLU A 78 25.91 6.73 -1.71
N ASP A 79 24.72 7.08 -2.21
CA ASP A 79 24.23 6.63 -3.52
C ASP A 79 25.11 7.18 -4.66
N ALA A 80 25.59 8.42 -4.52
CA ALA A 80 26.52 9.02 -5.48
C ALA A 80 27.85 8.25 -5.56
N LEU A 81 28.34 7.72 -4.43
CA LEU A 81 29.55 6.90 -4.37
C LEU A 81 29.30 5.49 -4.94
N ARG A 82 28.09 4.96 -4.79
CA ARG A 82 27.72 3.59 -5.22
C ARG A 82 27.40 3.49 -6.71
N ALA A 83 26.80 4.54 -7.29
CA ALA A 83 26.36 4.55 -8.68
C ALA A 83 27.45 4.13 -9.71
N PRO A 84 28.72 4.56 -9.60
CA PRO A 84 29.78 4.12 -10.51
C PRO A 84 30.05 2.61 -10.42
N GLN A 85 30.02 2.04 -9.21
CA GLN A 85 30.24 0.62 -8.99
C GLN A 85 29.12 -0.22 -9.63
N LEU A 86 27.86 0.19 -9.44
CA LEU A 86 26.72 -0.47 -10.07
C LEU A 86 26.76 -0.36 -11.60
N SER A 87 27.15 0.81 -12.12
CA SER A 87 27.33 1.03 -13.55
C SER A 87 28.40 0.10 -14.14
N ALA A 88 29.54 -0.05 -13.46
CA ALA A 88 30.59 -0.97 -13.86
C ALA A 88 30.13 -2.44 -13.84
N LEU A 89 29.37 -2.85 -12.82
CA LEU A 89 28.82 -4.21 -12.73
C LEU A 89 27.77 -4.50 -13.81
N ALA A 90 26.93 -3.51 -14.13
CA ALA A 90 25.95 -3.60 -15.20
C ALA A 90 26.63 -3.73 -16.57
N GLY A 91 27.71 -2.97 -16.81
CA GLY A 91 28.51 -3.06 -18.05
C GLY A 91 29.34 -4.34 -18.16
N GLY A 92 29.74 -4.94 -17.03
CA GLY A 92 30.60 -6.12 -16.97
C GLY A 92 29.90 -7.48 -17.04
N LEU A 93 28.60 -7.53 -17.33
CA LEU A 93 27.77 -8.76 -17.36
C LEU A 93 27.72 -9.54 -16.02
N HIS A 94 28.04 -8.89 -14.89
CA HIS A 94 27.97 -9.48 -13.55
C HIS A 94 26.56 -9.35 -12.92
N GLN A 95 25.55 -9.93 -13.57
CA GLN A 95 24.15 -9.74 -13.19
C GLN A 95 23.81 -10.25 -11.78
N ASP A 96 24.43 -11.34 -11.32
CA ASP A 96 24.16 -11.90 -10.00
C ASP A 96 24.69 -10.99 -8.89
N SER A 97 25.90 -10.47 -9.06
CA SER A 97 26.48 -9.49 -8.13
C SER A 97 25.66 -8.19 -8.09
N LEU A 98 25.20 -7.72 -9.26
CA LEU A 98 24.34 -6.55 -9.35
C LEU A 98 23.00 -6.78 -8.63
N ARG A 99 22.35 -7.93 -8.86
CA ARG A 99 21.10 -8.31 -8.20
C ARG A 99 21.25 -8.39 -6.68
N LEU A 100 22.32 -9.00 -6.20
CA LEU A 100 22.59 -9.09 -4.77
C LEU A 100 22.75 -7.70 -4.14
N LEU A 101 23.53 -6.81 -4.77
CA LEU A 101 23.71 -5.45 -4.27
C LEU A 101 22.40 -4.64 -4.25
N LEU A 102 21.56 -4.80 -5.28
CA LEU A 102 20.25 -4.15 -5.34
C LEU A 102 19.25 -4.74 -4.33
N ALA A 103 19.34 -6.04 -4.05
CA ALA A 103 18.51 -6.71 -3.05
C ALA A 103 18.87 -6.31 -1.62
N MET A 104 20.15 -6.05 -1.33
CA MET A 104 20.58 -5.55 -0.03
C MET A 104 20.19 -4.08 0.20
N ARG A 105 20.23 -3.25 -0.85
CA ARG A 105 19.78 -1.86 -0.83
C ARG A 105 19.36 -1.41 -2.22
N ALA A 106 18.09 -1.05 -2.35
CA ALA A 106 17.55 -0.49 -3.59
C ALA A 106 18.22 0.85 -3.94
N GLU A 107 18.37 1.12 -5.25
CA GLU A 107 18.77 2.44 -5.74
C GLU A 107 17.64 3.46 -5.56
N PRO A 108 17.98 4.74 -5.29
CA PRO A 108 17.01 5.82 -5.24
C PRO A 108 16.28 5.98 -6.57
N LEU A 109 14.98 6.29 -6.50
CA LEU A 109 14.15 6.53 -7.69
C LEU A 109 14.47 7.85 -8.40
N ARG A 110 14.97 8.84 -7.64
CA ARG A 110 15.35 10.17 -8.15
C ARG A 110 16.64 10.65 -7.51
N VAL A 111 17.40 11.44 -8.27
CA VAL A 111 18.65 12.06 -7.76
C VAL A 111 18.38 13.13 -6.71
N SER A 112 17.26 13.85 -6.80
CA SER A 112 16.92 14.91 -5.86
C SER A 112 15.42 15.18 -5.83
N ASP A 113 14.96 15.80 -4.74
CA ASP A 113 13.59 16.31 -4.58
C ASP A 113 13.38 17.66 -5.30
N ARG A 114 14.15 17.93 -6.36
CA ARG A 114 14.00 19.17 -7.11
C ARG A 114 12.64 19.22 -7.81
N ALA A 115 12.09 20.44 -7.85
CA ALA A 115 10.90 20.75 -8.60
C ALA A 115 11.01 20.26 -10.05
N LEU A 116 9.86 19.88 -10.61
CA LEU A 116 9.75 19.49 -12.01
C LEU A 116 10.39 20.56 -12.92
N PRO A 117 11.03 20.17 -14.05
CA PRO A 117 11.56 21.13 -15.00
C PRO A 117 10.51 22.18 -15.37
N ALA A 118 10.93 23.43 -15.61
CA ALA A 118 10.02 24.55 -15.88
C ALA A 118 9.07 24.28 -17.07
N GLU A 119 9.57 23.55 -18.06
CA GLU A 119 8.81 23.11 -19.24
C GLU A 119 7.67 22.14 -18.86
N VAL A 120 7.88 21.28 -17.87
CA VAL A 120 6.86 20.35 -17.38
C VAL A 120 5.90 21.08 -16.47
N SER A 121 6.40 21.90 -15.53
CA SER A 121 5.55 22.63 -14.59
C SER A 121 4.63 23.64 -15.27
N GLY A 122 5.10 24.31 -16.33
CA GLY A 122 4.31 25.26 -17.12
C GLY A 122 3.17 24.62 -17.90
N ASN A 123 3.24 23.30 -18.16
CA ASN A 123 2.21 22.53 -18.83
C ASN A 123 1.22 21.85 -17.86
N LEU A 124 1.43 21.95 -16.55
CA LEU A 124 0.53 21.35 -15.58
C LEU A 124 -0.80 22.11 -15.53
N ASN A 125 -1.88 21.38 -15.32
CA ASN A 125 -3.18 21.97 -14.99
C ASN A 125 -3.03 22.87 -13.75
N PRO A 126 -3.68 24.05 -13.68
CA PRO A 126 -3.61 24.95 -12.53
C PRO A 126 -3.93 24.29 -11.19
N ARG A 127 -4.80 23.27 -11.16
CA ARG A 127 -5.08 22.48 -9.94
C ARG A 127 -3.90 21.63 -9.52
N THR A 128 -3.20 21.03 -10.48
CA THR A 128 -2.01 20.21 -10.21
C THR A 128 -0.84 21.09 -9.78
N LEU A 129 -0.71 22.28 -10.38
CA LEU A 129 0.27 23.30 -9.99
C LEU A 129 0.00 23.80 -8.56
N ALA A 130 -1.24 24.15 -8.23
CA ALA A 130 -1.61 24.55 -6.86
C ALA A 130 -1.45 23.41 -5.82
N ARG A 131 -1.55 22.14 -6.23
CA ARG A 131 -1.20 20.98 -5.38
C ARG A 131 0.32 20.86 -5.20
N LEU A 132 1.09 21.06 -6.27
CA LEU A 132 2.55 21.02 -6.24
C LEU A 132 3.12 22.13 -5.33
N ASP A 133 2.53 23.32 -5.39
CA ASP A 133 2.89 24.47 -4.54
C ASP A 133 2.38 24.33 -3.09
N GLY A 134 1.73 23.22 -2.74
CA GLY A 134 1.19 22.97 -1.41
C GLY A 134 -0.01 23.83 -1.01
N SER A 135 -0.55 24.65 -1.92
CA SER A 135 -1.72 25.51 -1.69
C SER A 135 -3.03 24.71 -1.57
N LEU A 136 -3.07 23.50 -2.14
CA LEU A 136 -4.18 22.57 -2.01
C LEU A 136 -3.78 21.42 -1.08
N LYS A 137 -4.35 21.40 0.14
CA LYS A 137 -4.15 20.30 1.09
C LYS A 137 -4.61 18.97 0.49
N THR A 138 -3.72 17.98 0.49
CA THR A 138 -4.04 16.58 0.17
C THR A 138 -4.80 15.94 1.32
N GLY A 139 -6.09 16.21 1.37
CA GLY A 139 -7.05 15.57 2.25
C GLY A 139 -8.42 16.16 2.01
N LEU A 140 -9.41 15.32 1.71
CA LEU A 140 -10.79 15.72 1.96
C LEU A 140 -10.85 16.04 3.46
N MET A 141 -11.15 17.28 3.80
CA MET A 141 -11.48 17.61 5.18
C MET A 141 -12.75 16.81 5.50
N VAL A 142 -12.61 15.69 6.20
CA VAL A 142 -13.75 14.91 6.68
C VAL A 142 -14.44 15.80 7.71
N GLN A 143 -15.40 16.59 7.24
CA GLN A 143 -16.28 17.37 8.08
C GLN A 143 -17.54 16.52 8.26
N PRO A 144 -17.65 15.72 9.35
CA PRO A 144 -18.80 14.85 9.57
C PRO A 144 -20.13 15.63 9.57
N GLU A 145 -20.10 16.88 10.04
CA GLU A 145 -21.24 17.82 10.03
C GLU A 145 -21.80 18.02 8.60
N ARG A 146 -20.94 18.23 7.60
CA ARG A 146 -21.38 18.42 6.21
C ARG A 146 -22.01 17.18 5.60
N MET A 147 -21.59 16.01 6.04
CA MET A 147 -22.16 14.75 5.55
C MET A 147 -23.59 14.57 6.07
N LEU A 148 -23.85 14.99 7.31
CA LEU A 148 -25.19 15.00 7.90
C LEU A 148 -26.12 15.98 7.17
N ASP A 149 -25.63 17.19 6.85
CA ASP A 149 -26.41 18.19 6.09
C ASP A 149 -26.79 17.69 4.69
N VAL A 150 -25.86 17.04 3.99
CA VAL A 150 -26.11 16.44 2.68
C VAL A 150 -27.13 15.31 2.77
N LEU A 151 -27.01 14.43 3.76
CA LEU A 151 -27.97 13.34 3.99
C LEU A 151 -29.37 13.88 4.30
N ASN A 152 -29.47 14.93 5.11
CA ASN A 152 -30.75 15.59 5.41
C ASN A 152 -31.36 16.25 4.19
N ALA A 153 -30.55 16.90 3.34
CA ALA A 153 -31.03 17.52 2.10
C ALA A 153 -31.52 16.47 1.08
N VAL A 154 -30.83 15.34 0.96
CA VAL A 154 -31.25 14.23 0.10
C VAL A 154 -32.51 13.56 0.66
N HIS A 155 -32.64 13.41 1.98
CA HIS A 155 -33.85 12.84 2.56
C HIS A 155 -35.07 13.77 2.45
N ALA A 156 -34.87 15.10 2.49
CA ALA A 156 -35.93 16.08 2.30
C ALA A 156 -36.42 16.22 0.85
N THR A 157 -35.69 15.64 -0.12
CA THR A 157 -36.03 15.68 -1.55
C THR A 157 -36.59 14.36 -2.08
N ALA A 158 -36.70 13.34 -1.22
CA ALA A 158 -37.35 12.05 -1.50
C ALA A 158 -38.74 11.99 -0.85
#